data_AF-A0A9E7K9I5-F1
#
_entry.id   AF-A0A9E7K9I5-F1
#
_cell.length_a   1.000
_cell.length_b   1.000
_cell.length_c   1.000
_cell.angle_alpha   90.00
_cell.angle_beta   90.00
_cell.angle_gamma   90.00
#
_symmetry.space_group_name_H-M   'P 1'
#
loop_
_entity.id
_entity.type
_entity.pdbx_description
1 polymer ?
#
loop_
_entity_poly.entity_id
_entity_poly.type
_entity_poly.pdbx_seq_one_letter_code
_entity_poly.pdbx_strand_id
1 'polypeptide(L)'
;MRGPGVGPDADGGGACSEGGLSGDTKAVGESYDSGDGSGENGRVARGGGVGGGVAGIGVIQELYLGPDGLRGGGSREQGDEGSGRRHGPASLTKLLFAITILEGREAPLEPSIRWIWFFSDLDSFTTAQKLKMVKICCLGAGYVGGPTMAVIALKCPSVEVVVVDISVARIAAWNSDQLPIYEPGLDDVVKQCRGRNLFFSTEIEKHIGQADIVFVSVNTPTKTRGLGAGKAADLTYWESAARMIADVAKSDKIVVEKSTVPVKTAEAIEKILIHNSRGINFQILSNPEFLAEGTAIQDLFNPDRVLIGGRETPEGKKAVQVLKQVYANWVSEDRIITTNLWSAELSKLAANAFLAQRISSVNAISALCEATGADVAEVAYSVGKDTRIGPKFLSASVGFGGSCFQKDILSLVYICECNGLPEVASYWKDVIKVNDYQKSRFVNRVVSSMFNTVSEKKIAVLGFAFKKDTGDTRETPAIDVCKGLLGDKAKISIYDPQVSEEQIQRDLALKKFDWDHPVHLQPTSPTAVKQVTVTWDAYEATKGAHGVCILTEWDEFRKLDYVKIYENMQKPAFIFDGRNVIDPQKLREIGFIVFSIGKPLDPWLKDMPAVV
;
A
#
# COMPACT_ATOMS: atom_id res chain seq x y z
N MET A 1 52.86 -9.25 58.28
CA MET A 1 54.25 -9.12 57.73
C MET A 1 54.16 -8.44 56.37
N ARG A 2 55.16 -7.60 56.03
CA ARG A 2 55.55 -7.04 54.71
C ARG A 2 54.50 -6.90 53.59
N GLY A 3 54.36 -5.66 53.07
CA GLY A 3 53.89 -5.40 51.70
C GLY A 3 55.04 -5.46 50.66
N PRO A 4 55.05 -4.58 49.64
CA PRO A 4 54.50 -4.91 48.32
C PRO A 4 55.51 -4.77 47.16
N GLY A 5 55.11 -5.09 45.92
CA GLY A 5 55.85 -4.71 44.70
C GLY A 5 55.01 -4.80 43.42
N VAL A 6 54.83 -3.69 42.69
CA VAL A 6 55.59 -3.15 41.52
C VAL A 6 55.17 -3.80 40.18
N GLY A 7 54.73 -2.99 39.19
CA GLY A 7 54.62 -3.35 37.76
C GLY A 7 55.86 -2.85 37.00
N PRO A 8 55.73 -2.16 35.86
CA PRO A 8 54.82 -2.32 34.72
C PRO A 8 55.60 -2.88 33.50
N ASP A 9 54.96 -2.99 32.32
CA ASP A 9 55.70 -3.02 31.04
C ASP A 9 54.88 -2.38 29.91
N ALA A 10 55.54 -1.54 29.12
CA ALA A 10 55.03 -0.91 27.89
C ALA A 10 56.21 -0.48 27.00
N ASP A 11 56.26 -1.03 25.79
CA ASP A 11 57.10 -0.67 24.64
C ASP A 11 56.56 -1.47 23.43
N GLY A 12 56.58 -1.06 22.16
CA GLY A 12 56.94 0.15 21.42
C GLY A 12 56.50 -0.10 19.94
N GLY A 13 56.63 0.76 18.93
CA GLY A 13 57.14 2.13 18.82
C GLY A 13 57.45 2.45 17.33
N GLY A 14 57.21 3.68 16.87
CA GLY A 14 57.71 4.23 15.60
C GLY A 14 56.94 3.89 14.29
N ALA A 15 56.97 4.73 13.24
CA ALA A 15 57.52 6.10 13.11
C ALA A 15 57.02 6.82 11.82
N CYS A 16 56.96 8.17 11.86
CA CYS A 16 57.20 9.15 10.76
C CYS A 16 56.35 9.08 9.43
N SER A 17 56.08 10.17 8.69
CA SER A 17 56.44 11.61 8.81
C SER A 17 55.52 12.53 7.97
N GLU A 18 55.09 13.63 8.59
CA GLU A 18 55.16 15.05 8.17
C GLU A 18 54.48 15.66 6.92
N GLY A 19 54.03 16.92 7.10
CA GLY A 19 53.72 17.93 6.08
C GLY A 19 52.23 18.30 5.93
N GLY A 20 51.72 19.47 6.33
CA GLY A 20 52.32 20.56 7.14
C GLY A 20 51.65 21.93 6.89
N LEU A 21 51.16 22.57 7.97
CA LEU A 21 50.90 24.04 8.12
C LEU A 21 49.79 24.65 7.21
N SER A 22 49.05 25.71 7.57
CA SER A 22 49.04 26.67 8.71
C SER A 22 47.57 26.99 9.07
N GLY A 23 47.18 27.34 10.31
CA GLY A 23 47.38 28.65 10.96
C GLY A 23 46.27 29.65 10.55
N ASP A 24 45.57 30.36 11.42
CA ASP A 24 45.69 30.49 12.87
C ASP A 24 44.37 31.04 13.51
N THR A 25 44.34 31.06 14.85
CA THR A 25 43.46 31.77 15.81
C THR A 25 42.62 32.99 15.34
N LYS A 26 41.53 33.41 15.99
CA LYS A 26 41.15 33.34 17.42
C LYS A 26 39.65 33.64 17.64
N ALA A 27 39.09 33.20 18.76
CA ALA A 27 37.79 33.69 19.25
C ALA A 27 37.95 34.93 20.15
N VAL A 28 36.98 35.85 20.09
CA VAL A 28 36.61 36.79 21.17
C VAL A 28 35.09 36.89 21.16
N GLY A 29 34.47 36.85 22.34
CA GLY A 29 33.03 37.11 22.50
C GLY A 29 32.81 38.10 23.63
N GLU A 30 31.77 38.92 23.49
CA GLU A 30 31.17 39.86 24.44
C GLU A 30 30.05 40.60 23.66
N SER A 31 29.04 41.26 24.24
CA SER A 31 28.15 40.92 25.37
C SER A 31 26.98 41.93 25.36
N TYR A 32 25.83 41.57 25.96
CA TYR A 32 24.61 42.40 26.14
C TYR A 32 23.88 42.86 24.87
N ASP A 33 22.61 43.32 24.89
CA ASP A 33 21.36 43.09 25.65
C ASP A 33 20.38 44.20 25.20
N SER A 34 19.06 44.02 25.35
CA SER A 34 17.96 44.96 25.00
C SER A 34 17.82 45.32 23.50
N GLY A 35 16.62 45.63 22.99
CA GLY A 35 15.28 45.58 23.56
C GLY A 35 14.29 46.44 22.76
N ASP A 36 13.05 45.95 22.58
CA ASP A 36 11.81 46.64 22.13
C ASP A 36 11.78 47.57 20.89
N GLY A 37 10.59 47.73 20.29
CA GLY A 37 10.32 48.91 19.43
C GLY A 37 9.40 48.71 18.22
N SER A 38 8.11 48.47 18.49
CA SER A 38 6.94 48.78 17.64
C SER A 38 7.07 49.86 16.55
N GLY A 39 6.30 49.76 15.46
CA GLY A 39 6.09 50.93 14.60
C GLY A 39 5.47 50.67 13.22
N GLU A 40 4.15 50.73 13.16
CA GLU A 40 3.30 50.86 11.97
C GLU A 40 3.75 51.96 10.99
N ASN A 41 3.43 51.79 9.70
CA ASN A 41 2.44 52.66 9.01
C ASN A 41 2.15 52.20 7.57
N GLY A 42 0.88 52.32 7.16
CA GLY A 42 0.45 52.11 5.77
C GLY A 42 -0.01 53.41 5.08
N ARG A 43 -0.13 53.37 3.75
CA ARG A 43 -0.90 54.25 2.84
C ARG A 43 -0.88 53.54 1.47
N VAL A 44 -1.97 53.23 0.75
CA VAL A 44 -3.21 53.94 0.40
C VAL A 44 -2.98 55.12 -0.56
N ALA A 45 -3.19 54.90 -1.87
CA ALA A 45 -4.21 55.60 -2.71
C ALA A 45 -3.95 55.51 -4.23
N ARG A 46 -5.02 55.20 -5.01
CA ARG A 46 -5.57 55.87 -6.23
C ARG A 46 -4.61 56.49 -7.28
N GLY A 47 -4.85 56.48 -8.60
CA GLY A 47 -6.01 56.05 -9.41
C GLY A 47 -6.18 56.90 -10.70
N GLY A 48 -6.88 56.39 -11.73
CA GLY A 48 -7.11 57.02 -13.06
C GLY A 48 -6.18 56.47 -14.15
N GLY A 49 -6.58 56.14 -15.39
CA GLY A 49 -7.73 56.60 -16.23
C GLY A 49 -7.23 57.67 -17.21
N VAL A 50 -7.40 57.64 -18.54
CA VAL A 50 -8.49 57.19 -19.44
C VAL A 50 -7.88 56.84 -20.83
N GLY A 51 -8.19 55.72 -21.50
CA GLY A 51 -9.18 55.59 -22.61
C GLY A 51 -8.48 55.47 -24.01
N GLY A 52 -9.03 54.87 -25.08
CA GLY A 52 -10.28 54.11 -25.31
C GLY A 52 -10.35 53.58 -26.78
N GLY A 53 -11.36 52.75 -27.11
CA GLY A 53 -11.59 52.18 -28.48
C GLY A 53 -11.78 50.65 -28.48
N VAL A 54 -12.94 50.08 -28.11
CA VAL A 54 -14.24 49.97 -28.84
C VAL A 54 -14.29 48.91 -29.96
N ALA A 55 -14.72 47.69 -29.60
CA ALA A 55 -15.60 46.76 -30.34
C ALA A 55 -15.78 45.48 -29.46
N GLY A 56 -16.92 44.78 -29.37
CA GLY A 56 -18.25 45.05 -29.91
C GLY A 56 -19.17 43.82 -29.89
N ILE A 57 -19.84 43.57 -28.75
CA ILE A 57 -21.09 42.78 -28.60
C ILE A 57 -20.99 41.24 -28.77
N GLY A 58 -21.61 40.47 -27.85
CA GLY A 58 -21.86 39.03 -28.06
C GLY A 58 -21.99 38.15 -26.82
N VAL A 59 -22.80 38.52 -25.82
CA VAL A 59 -23.17 37.57 -24.74
C VAL A 59 -24.37 36.75 -25.19
N ILE A 60 -24.20 35.43 -25.31
CA ILE A 60 -25.32 34.49 -25.38
C ILE A 60 -25.29 33.61 -24.13
N GLN A 61 -26.45 33.56 -23.49
CA GLN A 61 -26.77 32.85 -22.26
C GLN A 61 -27.44 31.53 -22.68
N GLU A 62 -26.78 30.38 -22.50
CA GLU A 62 -27.42 29.08 -22.72
C GLU A 62 -28.11 28.55 -21.47
N LEU A 63 -29.26 27.92 -21.71
CA LEU A 63 -30.24 27.54 -20.71
C LEU A 63 -29.92 26.19 -20.07
N TYR A 64 -29.95 26.14 -18.74
CA TYR A 64 -30.20 24.90 -18.02
C TYR A 64 -31.68 24.52 -18.18
N LEU A 65 -31.96 23.42 -18.87
CA LEU A 65 -33.27 22.78 -18.86
C LEU A 65 -33.33 21.72 -17.74
N GLY A 66 -33.91 22.11 -16.61
CA GLY A 66 -34.40 21.16 -15.61
C GLY A 66 -35.87 20.79 -15.89
N PRO A 67 -36.26 19.51 -15.85
CA PRO A 67 -37.67 19.12 -15.92
C PRO A 67 -38.26 19.06 -14.50
N ASP A 68 -39.15 20.00 -14.19
CA ASP A 68 -39.89 19.99 -12.93
C ASP A 68 -41.38 19.72 -13.17
N GLY A 69 -41.94 18.80 -12.38
CA GLY A 69 -43.36 18.71 -12.09
C GLY A 69 -44.32 18.07 -13.11
N LEU A 70 -44.90 16.94 -12.72
CA LEU A 70 -46.37 16.85 -12.60
C LEU A 70 -46.75 16.04 -11.33
N ARG A 71 -47.75 16.52 -10.60
CA ARG A 71 -48.23 15.95 -9.33
C ARG A 71 -49.44 15.04 -9.53
N GLY A 72 -49.61 14.09 -8.60
CA GLY A 72 -50.86 13.36 -8.32
C GLY A 72 -50.68 11.84 -8.38
N GLY A 73 -51.21 11.02 -7.47
CA GLY A 73 -51.96 11.33 -6.24
C GLY A 73 -52.99 10.21 -5.94
N GLY A 74 -52.79 9.43 -4.88
CA GLY A 74 -53.58 8.21 -4.60
C GLY A 74 -53.18 7.02 -5.50
N SER A 75 -53.43 5.74 -5.16
CA SER A 75 -54.15 5.14 -4.02
C SER A 75 -53.59 3.73 -3.70
N ARG A 76 -53.96 3.13 -2.57
CA ARG A 76 -53.71 1.71 -2.26
C ARG A 76 -54.84 0.82 -2.83
N GLU A 77 -54.47 -0.32 -3.41
CA GLU A 77 -55.17 -1.62 -3.48
C GLU A 77 -54.19 -2.57 -4.22
N GLN A 78 -53.70 -3.70 -3.70
CA GLN A 78 -54.30 -5.00 -3.31
C GLN A 78 -54.91 -5.83 -4.45
N GLY A 79 -54.35 -7.04 -4.64
CA GLY A 79 -54.87 -8.15 -5.47
C GLY A 79 -54.59 -8.05 -6.98
N ASP A 80 -54.47 -9.15 -7.73
CA ASP A 80 -54.15 -10.54 -7.36
C ASP A 80 -53.68 -11.33 -8.62
N GLU A 81 -53.23 -12.57 -8.44
CA GLU A 81 -53.10 -13.72 -9.39
C GLU A 81 -52.98 -13.50 -10.93
N GLY A 82 -52.10 -14.27 -11.60
CA GLY A 82 -52.11 -14.31 -13.08
C GLY A 82 -50.97 -15.05 -13.79
N SER A 83 -50.83 -16.35 -13.54
CA SER A 83 -49.93 -17.31 -14.22
C SER A 83 -49.62 -17.09 -15.72
N GLY A 84 -48.39 -17.44 -16.17
CA GLY A 84 -48.29 -18.15 -17.46
C GLY A 84 -47.02 -18.03 -18.32
N ARG A 85 -46.20 -19.10 -18.28
CA ARG A 85 -45.38 -19.66 -19.39
C ARG A 85 -44.12 -18.91 -19.88
N ARG A 86 -42.98 -19.56 -19.58
CA ARG A 86 -41.70 -19.52 -20.31
C ARG A 86 -41.91 -19.82 -21.81
N HIS A 87 -41.06 -19.27 -22.68
CA HIS A 87 -40.38 -20.03 -23.76
C HIS A 87 -39.05 -19.33 -24.15
N GLY A 88 -38.08 -20.12 -24.60
CA GLY A 88 -36.73 -19.66 -24.97
C GLY A 88 -36.62 -19.11 -26.40
N PRO A 89 -35.41 -18.68 -26.82
CA PRO A 89 -35.24 -17.77 -27.95
C PRO A 89 -35.18 -18.47 -29.31
N ALA A 90 -35.66 -17.78 -30.35
CA ALA A 90 -35.51 -18.18 -31.74
C ALA A 90 -34.92 -17.05 -32.59
N SER A 91 -33.75 -17.35 -33.18
CA SER A 91 -33.17 -16.86 -34.45
C SER A 91 -33.44 -15.43 -34.94
N LEU A 92 -32.34 -14.73 -35.24
CA LEU A 92 -32.33 -13.56 -36.12
C LEU A 92 -33.12 -13.82 -37.42
N THR A 93 -33.85 -12.81 -37.88
CA THR A 93 -34.11 -12.57 -39.31
C THR A 93 -34.08 -11.06 -39.56
N LYS A 94 -33.35 -10.64 -40.59
CA LYS A 94 -33.20 -9.23 -40.98
C LYS A 94 -34.54 -8.68 -41.48
N LEU A 95 -34.92 -7.48 -41.05
CA LEU A 95 -35.89 -6.66 -41.77
C LEU A 95 -35.30 -5.28 -41.99
N LEU A 96 -34.96 -4.99 -43.26
CA LEU A 96 -34.49 -3.69 -43.69
C LEU A 96 -35.70 -2.88 -44.17
N PHE A 97 -35.96 -1.71 -43.58
CA PHE A 97 -37.06 -0.85 -44.01
C PHE A 97 -36.71 -0.05 -45.26
N ALA A 98 -37.74 0.36 -46.00
CA ALA A 98 -37.64 0.73 -47.40
C ALA A 98 -37.80 2.24 -47.68
N ILE A 99 -37.20 2.66 -48.80
CA ILE A 99 -37.66 3.68 -49.76
C ILE A 99 -37.93 5.12 -49.26
N THR A 100 -37.23 6.06 -49.90
CA THR A 100 -37.82 7.33 -50.38
C THR A 100 -37.33 7.57 -51.81
N ILE A 101 -38.22 7.98 -52.72
CA ILE A 101 -37.94 8.33 -54.13
C ILE A 101 -38.23 9.82 -54.36
N LEU A 102 -37.48 10.46 -55.27
CA LEU A 102 -37.75 11.63 -56.15
C LEU A 102 -36.39 12.30 -56.45
N GLU A 103 -35.94 12.64 -57.67
CA GLU A 103 -36.40 12.50 -59.07
C GLU A 103 -35.24 11.91 -59.95
N GLY A 104 -35.22 11.80 -61.30
CA GLY A 104 -36.16 12.11 -62.39
C GLY A 104 -35.51 11.99 -63.79
N ARG A 105 -36.33 12.13 -64.86
CA ARG A 105 -36.01 12.22 -66.32
C ARG A 105 -35.23 11.08 -67.02
N GLU A 106 -35.96 10.33 -67.86
CA GLU A 106 -35.74 9.96 -69.30
C GLU A 106 -34.29 9.86 -69.85
N ALA A 107 -33.83 8.88 -70.67
CA ALA A 107 -34.45 7.95 -71.64
C ALA A 107 -33.52 6.70 -71.91
N PRO A 108 -33.83 5.71 -72.80
CA PRO A 108 -33.38 4.29 -72.65
C PRO A 108 -32.38 3.67 -73.68
N LEU A 109 -31.91 2.43 -73.37
CA LEU A 109 -31.26 1.38 -74.21
C LEU A 109 -29.82 1.68 -74.73
N GLU A 110 -28.87 0.74 -74.93
CA GLU A 110 -28.84 -0.75 -75.04
C GLU A 110 -27.50 -1.34 -74.46
N PRO A 111 -27.29 -2.69 -74.40
CA PRO A 111 -26.19 -3.31 -73.64
C PRO A 111 -24.97 -3.76 -74.47
N SER A 112 -23.75 -3.65 -73.91
CA SER A 112 -22.55 -4.30 -74.50
C SER A 112 -21.66 -4.99 -73.47
N ILE A 113 -21.60 -6.32 -73.61
CA ILE A 113 -20.82 -7.31 -72.87
C ILE A 113 -19.32 -6.96 -72.75
N ARG A 114 -18.77 -7.05 -71.51
CA ARG A 114 -17.41 -7.58 -71.26
C ARG A 114 -17.21 -8.00 -69.79
N TRP A 115 -17.68 -9.20 -69.45
CA TRP A 115 -17.27 -9.87 -68.21
C TRP A 115 -15.90 -10.52 -68.43
N ILE A 116 -14.84 -9.89 -67.93
CA ILE A 116 -13.53 -10.52 -67.78
C ILE A 116 -13.54 -11.27 -66.44
N TRP A 117 -13.21 -12.55 -66.49
CA TRP A 117 -13.17 -13.42 -65.34
C TRP A 117 -11.97 -13.11 -64.45
N PHE A 118 -12.21 -12.74 -63.20
CA PHE A 118 -11.24 -12.88 -62.11
C PHE A 118 -11.78 -13.94 -61.15
N PHE A 119 -11.42 -15.19 -61.41
CA PHE A 119 -11.60 -16.33 -60.50
C PHE A 119 -10.22 -16.93 -60.20
N SER A 120 -9.52 -16.30 -59.26
CA SER A 120 -8.40 -16.87 -58.51
C SER A 120 -8.36 -16.20 -57.13
N ASP A 121 -7.90 -16.92 -56.12
CA ASP A 121 -7.69 -16.45 -54.74
C ASP A 121 -8.95 -16.25 -53.86
N LEU A 122 -9.86 -17.23 -53.88
CA LEU A 122 -10.90 -17.38 -52.84
C LEU A 122 -10.85 -18.74 -52.11
N ASP A 123 -9.71 -19.44 -52.17
CA ASP A 123 -9.45 -20.73 -51.51
C ASP A 123 -8.23 -20.72 -50.54
N SER A 124 -7.70 -19.53 -50.21
CA SER A 124 -6.51 -19.37 -49.34
C SER A 124 -6.80 -18.79 -47.95
N PHE A 125 -8.07 -18.58 -47.59
CA PHE A 125 -8.49 -17.98 -46.31
C PHE A 125 -8.86 -18.98 -45.19
N THR A 126 -8.43 -20.24 -45.29
CA THR A 126 -8.55 -21.24 -44.20
C THR A 126 -7.21 -21.72 -43.65
N THR A 127 -6.18 -20.86 -43.62
CA THR A 127 -5.08 -21.02 -42.65
C THR A 127 -5.46 -20.28 -41.38
N ALA A 128 -5.95 -21.03 -40.38
CA ALA A 128 -6.06 -20.52 -39.04
C ALA A 128 -4.65 -20.17 -38.53
N GLN A 129 -4.27 -18.89 -38.62
CA GLN A 129 -3.18 -18.36 -37.81
C GLN A 129 -3.55 -18.67 -36.36
N LYS A 130 -2.85 -19.63 -35.75
CA LYS A 130 -2.89 -19.81 -34.29
C LYS A 130 -2.51 -18.45 -33.70
N LEU A 131 -3.50 -17.75 -33.13
CA LEU A 131 -3.26 -16.55 -32.34
C LEU A 131 -2.17 -16.91 -31.34
N LYS A 132 -1.01 -16.26 -31.45
CA LYS A 132 0.15 -16.57 -30.61
C LYS A 132 -0.27 -16.29 -29.18
N MET A 133 -0.45 -17.36 -28.40
CA MET A 133 -0.78 -17.28 -26.97
C MET A 133 0.27 -16.40 -26.29
N VAL A 134 -0.17 -15.29 -25.71
CA VAL A 134 0.72 -14.37 -25.01
C VAL A 134 1.25 -15.09 -23.77
N LYS A 135 2.58 -15.13 -23.62
CA LYS A 135 3.24 -15.74 -22.46
C LYS A 135 3.70 -14.66 -21.48
N ILE A 136 3.20 -14.74 -20.25
CA ILE A 136 3.58 -13.88 -19.14
C ILE A 136 4.45 -14.68 -18.17
N CYS A 137 5.65 -14.18 -17.88
CA CYS A 137 6.47 -14.64 -16.76
C CYS A 137 6.42 -13.58 -15.64
N CYS A 138 6.32 -13.99 -14.38
CA CYS A 138 6.38 -13.08 -13.23
C CYS A 138 7.47 -13.49 -12.25
N LEU A 139 8.48 -12.64 -12.06
CA LEU A 139 9.58 -12.84 -11.13
C LEU A 139 9.16 -12.37 -9.73
N GLY A 140 8.93 -13.32 -8.81
CA GLY A 140 8.53 -13.09 -7.43
C GLY A 140 7.13 -13.62 -7.13
N ALA A 141 7.03 -14.67 -6.32
CA ALA A 141 5.77 -15.33 -5.95
C ALA A 141 5.22 -14.85 -4.59
N GLY A 142 5.40 -13.56 -4.26
CA GLY A 142 4.91 -12.95 -3.03
C GLY A 142 3.47 -12.43 -3.11
N TYR A 143 3.08 -11.63 -2.10
CA TYR A 143 1.76 -11.00 -1.97
C TYR A 143 1.29 -10.18 -3.19
N VAL A 144 2.21 -9.64 -3.99
CA VAL A 144 1.86 -8.88 -5.21
C VAL A 144 1.80 -9.78 -6.43
N GLY A 145 2.90 -10.47 -6.76
CA GLY A 145 3.02 -11.30 -7.95
C GLY A 145 2.03 -12.46 -8.00
N GLY A 146 1.90 -13.24 -6.90
CA GLY A 146 1.01 -14.41 -6.86
C GLY A 146 -0.46 -14.07 -7.15
N PRO A 147 -1.12 -13.24 -6.34
CA PRO A 147 -2.51 -12.83 -6.55
C PRO A 147 -2.76 -12.13 -7.89
N THR A 148 -1.87 -11.20 -8.30
CA THR A 148 -2.03 -10.49 -9.58
C THR A 148 -2.02 -11.47 -10.76
N MET A 149 -1.07 -12.41 -10.77
CA MET A 149 -0.93 -13.40 -11.85
C MET A 149 -2.06 -14.43 -11.84
N ALA A 150 -2.55 -14.83 -10.65
CA ALA A 150 -3.69 -15.72 -10.53
C ALA A 150 -4.97 -15.08 -11.10
N VAL A 151 -5.20 -13.78 -10.83
CA VAL A 151 -6.32 -13.04 -11.42
C VAL A 151 -6.17 -12.84 -12.93
N ILE A 152 -4.97 -12.52 -13.44
CA ILE A 152 -4.72 -12.43 -14.89
C ILE A 152 -5.01 -13.78 -15.56
N ALA A 153 -4.55 -14.90 -15.00
CA ALA A 153 -4.82 -16.21 -15.56
C ALA A 153 -6.32 -16.55 -15.57
N LEU A 154 -7.06 -16.21 -14.51
CA LEU A 154 -8.51 -16.43 -14.43
C LEU A 154 -9.28 -15.59 -15.46
N LYS A 155 -8.91 -14.31 -15.61
CA LYS A 155 -9.61 -13.36 -16.48
C LYS A 155 -9.19 -13.46 -17.95
N CYS A 156 -8.02 -14.03 -18.23
CA CYS A 156 -7.47 -14.18 -19.58
C CYS A 156 -7.12 -15.66 -19.89
N PRO A 157 -8.10 -16.54 -20.16
CA PRO A 157 -7.85 -17.97 -20.44
C PRO A 157 -6.96 -18.24 -21.67
N SER A 158 -6.80 -17.26 -22.56
CA SER A 158 -5.92 -17.29 -23.74
C SER A 158 -4.50 -16.78 -23.47
N VAL A 159 -4.15 -16.52 -22.21
CA VAL A 159 -2.81 -16.09 -21.78
C VAL A 159 -2.23 -17.18 -20.88
N GLU A 160 -0.99 -17.58 -21.16
CA GLU A 160 -0.23 -18.47 -20.29
C GLU A 160 0.56 -17.63 -19.29
N VAL A 161 0.40 -17.93 -18.00
CA VAL A 161 0.99 -17.17 -16.89
C VAL A 161 1.85 -18.11 -16.05
N VAL A 162 3.13 -17.81 -15.94
CA VAL A 162 4.07 -18.55 -15.08
C VAL A 162 4.65 -17.62 -14.03
N VAL A 163 4.42 -17.95 -12.77
CA VAL A 163 5.04 -17.26 -11.62
C VAL A 163 6.27 -18.05 -11.19
N VAL A 164 7.40 -17.35 -11.02
CA VAL A 164 8.67 -17.98 -10.65
C VAL A 164 9.32 -17.27 -9.47
N ASP A 165 10.00 -18.03 -8.61
CA ASP A 165 10.68 -17.53 -7.41
C ASP A 165 11.89 -18.42 -7.11
N ILE A 166 12.93 -17.84 -6.52
CA ILE A 166 14.12 -18.58 -6.04
C ILE A 166 13.80 -19.46 -4.82
N SER A 167 12.71 -19.14 -4.10
CA SER A 167 12.26 -19.90 -2.94
C SER A 167 11.53 -21.17 -3.36
N VAL A 168 12.26 -22.29 -3.41
CA VAL A 168 11.72 -23.63 -3.68
C VAL A 168 10.53 -23.96 -2.76
N ALA A 169 10.65 -23.66 -1.45
CA ALA A 169 9.59 -23.90 -0.48
C ALA A 169 8.31 -23.10 -0.78
N ARG A 170 8.44 -21.83 -1.20
CA ARG A 170 7.30 -20.99 -1.59
C ARG A 170 6.62 -21.49 -2.86
N ILE A 171 7.39 -21.90 -3.87
CA ILE A 171 6.85 -22.50 -5.11
C ILE A 171 6.18 -23.86 -4.83
N ALA A 172 6.73 -24.66 -3.92
CA ALA A 172 6.08 -25.90 -3.47
C ALA A 172 4.73 -25.61 -2.80
N ALA A 173 4.66 -24.62 -1.90
CA ALA A 173 3.40 -24.21 -1.26
C ALA A 173 2.36 -23.73 -2.29
N TRP A 174 2.74 -22.87 -3.25
CA TRP A 174 1.85 -22.45 -4.35
C TRP A 174 1.34 -23.59 -5.24
N ASN A 175 2.04 -24.73 -5.27
CA ASN A 175 1.64 -25.95 -5.97
C ASN A 175 0.89 -26.96 -5.07
N SER A 176 0.72 -26.67 -3.78
CA SER A 176 0.03 -27.51 -2.80
C SER A 176 -1.41 -27.06 -2.51
N ASP A 177 -2.14 -27.73 -1.63
CA ASP A 177 -3.46 -27.29 -1.16
C ASP A 177 -3.39 -26.25 -0.02
N GLN A 178 -2.19 -25.87 0.41
CA GLN A 178 -1.95 -24.81 1.40
C GLN A 178 -1.08 -23.72 0.77
N LEU A 179 -1.71 -22.61 0.39
CA LEU A 179 -1.00 -21.47 -0.22
C LEU A 179 -0.06 -20.79 0.81
N PRO A 180 1.07 -20.21 0.36
CA PRO A 180 2.04 -19.58 1.25
C PRO A 180 1.60 -18.21 1.80
N ILE A 181 0.43 -17.72 1.39
CA ILE A 181 -0.19 -16.48 1.87
C ILE A 181 -1.70 -16.72 2.06
N TYR A 182 -2.29 -16.09 3.07
CA TYR A 182 -3.74 -16.07 3.28
C TYR A 182 -4.31 -14.78 2.67
N GLU A 183 -5.29 -14.93 1.76
CA GLU A 183 -6.07 -13.85 1.19
C GLU A 183 -7.50 -14.36 0.93
N PRO A 184 -8.56 -13.65 1.34
CA PRO A 184 -9.94 -14.06 1.08
C PRO A 184 -10.22 -14.30 -0.42
N GLY A 185 -10.63 -15.53 -0.75
CA GLY A 185 -10.95 -15.96 -2.12
C GLY A 185 -9.75 -16.30 -3.02
N LEU A 186 -8.51 -16.16 -2.57
CA LEU A 186 -7.33 -16.45 -3.39
C LEU A 186 -7.22 -17.93 -3.77
N ASP A 187 -7.51 -18.83 -2.82
CA ASP A 187 -7.45 -20.28 -3.01
C ASP A 187 -8.37 -20.76 -4.13
N ASP A 188 -9.61 -20.26 -4.18
CA ASP A 188 -10.58 -20.56 -5.24
C ASP A 188 -10.10 -20.07 -6.62
N VAL A 189 -9.46 -18.89 -6.69
CA VAL A 189 -8.91 -18.33 -7.93
C VAL A 189 -7.74 -19.17 -8.44
N VAL A 190 -6.81 -19.55 -7.55
CA VAL A 190 -5.65 -20.39 -7.90
C VAL A 190 -6.11 -21.76 -8.36
N LYS A 191 -6.99 -22.44 -7.62
CA LYS A 191 -7.49 -23.78 -7.95
C LYS A 191 -8.20 -23.85 -9.31
N GLN A 192 -8.86 -22.78 -9.74
CA GLN A 192 -9.51 -22.73 -11.06
C GLN A 192 -8.53 -22.65 -12.25
N CYS A 193 -7.30 -22.16 -12.03
CA CYS A 193 -6.36 -21.82 -13.11
C CYS A 193 -5.08 -22.67 -13.10
N ARG A 194 -4.66 -23.13 -11.92
CA ARG A 194 -3.40 -23.87 -11.71
C ARG A 194 -3.37 -25.15 -12.54
N GLY A 195 -2.30 -25.32 -13.31
CA GLY A 195 -2.13 -26.48 -14.21
C GLY A 195 -2.92 -26.37 -15.54
N ARG A 196 -3.70 -25.30 -15.76
CA ARG A 196 -4.40 -25.03 -17.03
C ARG A 196 -3.69 -23.94 -17.82
N ASN A 197 -3.62 -22.75 -17.24
CA ASN A 197 -2.90 -21.60 -17.79
C ASN A 197 -2.14 -20.79 -16.72
N LEU A 198 -2.26 -21.14 -15.44
CA LEU A 198 -1.42 -20.65 -14.35
C LEU A 198 -0.44 -21.74 -13.91
N PHE A 199 0.84 -21.40 -13.80
CA PHE A 199 1.90 -22.33 -13.37
C PHE A 199 2.84 -21.66 -12.36
N PHE A 200 3.38 -22.44 -11.42
CA PHE A 200 4.39 -21.99 -10.46
C PHE A 200 5.65 -22.84 -10.61
N SER A 201 6.81 -22.22 -10.84
CA SER A 201 8.04 -22.91 -11.23
C SER A 201 9.30 -22.28 -10.61
N THR A 202 10.36 -23.07 -10.45
CA THR A 202 11.70 -22.58 -10.09
C THR A 202 12.63 -22.44 -11.31
N GLU A 203 12.18 -22.83 -12.51
CA GLU A 203 12.94 -22.74 -13.77
C GLU A 203 12.92 -21.32 -14.36
N ILE A 204 13.44 -20.34 -13.60
CA ILE A 204 13.31 -18.90 -13.90
C ILE A 204 13.78 -18.56 -15.34
N GLU A 205 14.99 -18.95 -15.70
CA GLU A 205 15.62 -18.61 -17.00
C GLU A 205 14.82 -19.10 -18.21
N LYS A 206 14.29 -20.32 -18.11
CA LYS A 206 13.43 -20.96 -19.14
C LYS A 206 12.18 -20.13 -19.37
N HIS A 207 11.50 -19.73 -18.31
CA HIS A 207 10.24 -19.00 -18.41
C HIS A 207 10.44 -17.53 -18.82
N ILE A 208 11.54 -16.88 -18.41
CA ILE A 208 11.95 -15.58 -18.98
C ILE A 208 12.17 -15.71 -20.49
N GLY A 209 12.98 -16.69 -20.93
CA GLY A 209 13.33 -16.87 -22.34
C GLY A 209 12.10 -17.05 -23.25
N GLN A 210 11.09 -17.77 -22.76
CA GLN A 210 9.83 -18.06 -23.45
C GLN A 210 8.77 -16.94 -23.43
N ALA A 211 8.86 -15.98 -22.50
CA ALA A 211 7.82 -14.98 -22.30
C ALA A 211 7.83 -13.85 -23.33
N ASP A 212 6.66 -13.29 -23.62
CA ASP A 212 6.49 -12.03 -24.34
C ASP A 212 6.52 -10.83 -23.37
N ILE A 213 5.96 -11.03 -22.16
CA ILE A 213 5.88 -10.05 -21.08
C ILE A 213 6.53 -10.64 -19.82
N VAL A 214 7.47 -9.92 -19.22
CA VAL A 214 8.12 -10.28 -17.95
C VAL A 214 7.75 -9.26 -16.89
N PHE A 215 6.85 -9.62 -15.98
CA PHE A 215 6.64 -8.86 -14.75
C PHE A 215 7.79 -9.10 -13.78
N VAL A 216 8.24 -8.04 -13.12
CA VAL A 216 9.18 -8.12 -12.01
C VAL A 216 8.44 -7.64 -10.77
N SER A 217 8.37 -8.51 -9.76
CA SER A 217 7.59 -8.34 -8.52
C SER A 217 8.44 -8.74 -7.29
N VAL A 218 9.72 -8.41 -7.31
CA VAL A 218 10.68 -8.71 -6.23
C VAL A 218 10.70 -7.60 -5.18
N ASN A 219 11.14 -7.92 -3.96
CA ASN A 219 11.25 -6.95 -2.87
C ASN A 219 12.34 -5.90 -3.17
N THR A 220 12.10 -4.67 -2.70
CA THR A 220 13.04 -3.54 -2.70
C THR A 220 13.22 -3.04 -1.26
N PRO A 221 13.89 -3.82 -0.38
CA PRO A 221 13.89 -3.55 1.06
C PRO A 221 14.57 -2.22 1.41
N THR A 222 14.24 -1.64 2.56
CA THR A 222 14.91 -0.43 3.03
C THR A 222 16.39 -0.70 3.31
N LYS A 223 17.31 0.11 2.77
CA LYS A 223 18.74 -0.05 3.02
C LYS A 223 19.05 0.12 4.51
N THR A 224 19.72 -0.87 5.11
CA THR A 224 20.16 -0.83 6.52
C THR A 224 21.54 -0.19 6.73
N ARG A 225 22.30 0.08 5.66
CA ARG A 225 23.67 0.63 5.72
C ARG A 225 24.05 1.48 4.50
N GLY A 226 25.06 2.35 4.69
CA GLY A 226 25.61 3.22 3.65
C GLY A 226 24.70 4.42 3.31
N LEU A 227 24.92 5.03 2.14
CA LEU A 227 24.15 6.19 1.70
C LEU A 227 22.65 5.88 1.61
N GLY A 228 21.83 6.70 2.26
CA GLY A 228 20.38 6.52 2.33
C GLY A 228 19.89 5.45 3.30
N ALA A 229 20.73 4.98 4.25
CA ALA A 229 20.31 4.03 5.26
C ALA A 229 19.06 4.51 6.03
N GLY A 230 18.10 3.60 6.24
CA GLY A 230 16.81 3.87 6.87
C GLY A 230 15.81 4.66 6.02
N LYS A 231 16.08 4.89 4.72
CA LYS A 231 15.14 5.57 3.80
C LYS A 231 15.13 5.08 2.36
N ALA A 232 16.31 4.89 1.78
CA ALA A 232 16.46 4.52 0.38
C ALA A 232 16.13 3.05 0.18
N ALA A 233 15.45 2.73 -0.93
CA ALA A 233 15.22 1.35 -1.33
C ALA A 233 16.51 0.70 -1.83
N ASP A 234 16.73 -0.55 -1.47
CA ASP A 234 17.78 -1.40 -2.01
C ASP A 234 17.29 -2.03 -3.31
N LEU A 235 17.98 -1.73 -4.41
CA LEU A 235 17.64 -2.21 -5.75
C LEU A 235 18.38 -3.50 -6.14
N THR A 236 19.14 -4.12 -5.23
CA THR A 236 19.97 -5.33 -5.51
C THR A 236 19.19 -6.43 -6.23
N TYR A 237 17.98 -6.77 -5.76
CA TYR A 237 17.16 -7.81 -6.38
C TYR A 237 16.58 -7.38 -7.74
N TRP A 238 16.32 -6.08 -7.90
CA TRP A 238 15.75 -5.51 -9.12
C TRP A 238 16.80 -5.45 -10.23
N GLU A 239 18.03 -5.04 -9.90
CA GLU A 239 19.20 -5.13 -10.78
C GLU A 239 19.53 -6.59 -11.14
N SER A 240 19.51 -7.50 -10.17
CA SER A 240 19.75 -8.92 -10.41
C SER A 240 18.72 -9.52 -11.38
N ALA A 241 17.43 -9.19 -11.20
CA ALA A 241 16.38 -9.59 -12.13
C ALA A 241 16.60 -9.01 -13.55
N ALA A 242 16.97 -7.74 -13.67
CA ALA A 242 17.24 -7.11 -14.96
C ALA A 242 18.44 -7.73 -15.69
N ARG A 243 19.52 -8.05 -14.98
CA ARG A 243 20.70 -8.74 -15.55
C ARG A 243 20.31 -10.13 -16.06
N MET A 244 19.63 -10.92 -15.23
CA MET A 244 19.12 -12.23 -15.62
C MET A 244 18.19 -12.17 -16.83
N ILE A 245 17.32 -11.15 -16.93
CA ILE A 245 16.48 -10.95 -18.11
C ILE A 245 17.31 -10.67 -19.37
N ALA A 246 18.35 -9.83 -19.29
CA ALA A 246 19.24 -9.56 -20.43
C ALA A 246 20.00 -10.81 -20.89
N ASP A 247 20.51 -11.61 -19.95
CA ASP A 247 21.34 -12.79 -20.22
C ASP A 247 20.58 -13.92 -20.91
N VAL A 248 19.28 -14.11 -20.59
CA VAL A 248 18.51 -15.30 -21.02
C VAL A 248 17.38 -14.99 -22.02
N ALA A 249 17.13 -13.72 -22.33
CA ALA A 249 16.18 -13.34 -23.37
C ALA A 249 16.63 -13.85 -24.75
N LYS A 250 15.67 -14.33 -25.55
CA LYS A 250 15.88 -14.88 -26.90
C LYS A 250 15.09 -14.15 -27.99
N SER A 251 14.35 -13.12 -27.60
CA SER A 251 13.47 -12.31 -28.43
C SER A 251 13.16 -11.01 -27.70
N ASP A 252 12.68 -9.99 -28.42
CA ASP A 252 12.14 -8.76 -27.85
C ASP A 252 11.10 -9.03 -26.75
N LYS A 253 11.11 -8.23 -25.67
CA LYS A 253 10.24 -8.40 -24.50
C LYS A 253 9.72 -7.08 -23.95
N ILE A 254 8.52 -7.14 -23.37
CA ILE A 254 8.00 -6.09 -22.49
C ILE A 254 8.38 -6.45 -21.06
N VAL A 255 9.15 -5.59 -20.38
CA VAL A 255 9.51 -5.76 -18.97
C VAL A 255 8.63 -4.83 -18.15
N VAL A 256 7.86 -5.38 -17.21
CA VAL A 256 6.85 -4.65 -16.44
C VAL A 256 7.29 -4.58 -14.98
N GLU A 257 7.60 -3.37 -14.52
CA GLU A 257 7.76 -3.06 -13.11
C GLU A 257 6.41 -3.15 -12.39
N LYS A 258 6.35 -3.95 -11.32
CA LYS A 258 5.14 -4.16 -10.51
C LYS A 258 5.30 -3.84 -9.02
N SER A 259 6.52 -3.95 -8.49
CA SER A 259 6.83 -3.61 -7.10
C SER A 259 7.08 -2.11 -6.96
N THR A 260 6.65 -1.48 -5.86
CA THR A 260 7.04 -0.08 -5.60
C THR A 260 8.55 0.13 -5.68
N VAL A 261 8.96 0.98 -6.63
CA VAL A 261 10.34 1.41 -6.85
C VAL A 261 10.45 2.95 -6.70
N PRO A 262 11.65 3.47 -6.38
CA PRO A 262 11.95 4.88 -6.51
C PRO A 262 11.76 5.41 -7.93
N VAL A 263 11.36 6.68 -8.07
CA VAL A 263 11.24 7.32 -9.39
C VAL A 263 12.60 7.34 -10.10
N LYS A 264 12.58 7.06 -11.41
CA LYS A 264 13.72 6.81 -12.31
C LYS A 264 14.41 5.45 -12.17
N THR A 265 13.92 4.52 -11.35
CA THR A 265 14.46 3.15 -11.34
C THR A 265 14.36 2.48 -12.70
N ALA A 266 13.27 2.70 -13.44
CA ALA A 266 13.14 2.16 -14.79
C ALA A 266 14.23 2.64 -15.78
N GLU A 267 14.78 3.85 -15.61
CA GLU A 267 15.88 4.37 -16.44
C GLU A 267 17.22 3.67 -16.15
N ALA A 268 17.49 3.34 -14.88
CA ALA A 268 18.67 2.57 -14.50
C ALA A 268 18.60 1.14 -15.07
N ILE A 269 17.41 0.53 -15.04
CA ILE A 269 17.16 -0.80 -15.61
C ILE A 269 17.25 -0.82 -17.13
N GLU A 270 16.79 0.23 -17.81
CA GLU A 270 16.96 0.39 -19.26
C GLU A 270 18.43 0.33 -19.67
N LYS A 271 19.31 1.01 -18.92
CA LYS A 271 20.76 0.97 -19.14
C LYS A 271 21.31 -0.43 -18.94
N ILE A 272 20.87 -1.17 -17.91
CA ILE A 272 21.30 -2.56 -17.68
C ILE A 272 20.85 -3.47 -18.83
N LEU A 273 19.57 -3.43 -19.21
CA LEU A 273 19.02 -4.27 -20.27
C LEU A 273 19.70 -4.01 -21.62
N ILE A 274 19.79 -2.74 -22.04
CA ILE A 274 20.38 -2.37 -23.34
C ILE A 274 21.84 -2.82 -23.44
N HIS A 275 22.68 -2.51 -22.44
CA HIS A 275 24.12 -2.75 -22.54
C HIS A 275 24.54 -4.21 -22.40
N ASN A 276 23.66 -5.10 -21.91
CA ASN A 276 23.93 -6.54 -21.83
C ASN A 276 23.21 -7.33 -22.93
N SER A 277 22.23 -6.72 -23.62
CA SER A 277 21.53 -7.32 -24.76
C SER A 277 22.39 -7.43 -26.02
N ARG A 278 22.11 -8.43 -26.87
CA ARG A 278 22.73 -8.57 -28.20
C ARG A 278 21.65 -8.66 -29.27
N GLY A 279 21.19 -7.50 -29.74
CA GLY A 279 20.18 -7.41 -30.82
C GLY A 279 18.76 -7.75 -30.38
N ILE A 280 18.43 -7.56 -29.09
CA ILE A 280 17.10 -7.76 -28.53
C ILE A 280 16.59 -6.42 -28.00
N ASN A 281 15.37 -6.04 -28.37
CA ASN A 281 14.74 -4.82 -27.90
C ASN A 281 13.92 -5.07 -26.63
N PHE A 282 14.09 -4.21 -25.63
CA PHE A 282 13.29 -4.22 -24.41
C PHE A 282 12.42 -2.97 -24.34
N GLN A 283 11.15 -3.13 -23.98
CA GLN A 283 10.26 -2.03 -23.65
C GLN A 283 9.92 -2.10 -22.16
N ILE A 284 10.25 -1.05 -21.41
CA ILE A 284 10.00 -1.01 -19.96
C ILE A 284 8.71 -0.24 -19.68
N LEU A 285 7.83 -0.88 -18.92
CA LEU A 285 6.61 -0.29 -18.40
C LEU A 285 6.66 -0.25 -16.87
N SER A 286 6.05 0.77 -16.28
CA SER A 286 5.67 0.78 -14.87
C SER A 286 4.18 0.45 -14.77
N ASN A 287 3.82 -0.54 -13.97
CA ASN A 287 2.42 -0.91 -13.72
C ASN A 287 2.20 -1.15 -12.23
N PRO A 288 2.16 -0.09 -11.40
CA PRO A 288 2.05 -0.24 -9.96
C PRO A 288 0.85 -1.08 -9.51
N GLU A 289 0.94 -1.64 -8.31
CA GLU A 289 -0.14 -2.31 -7.62
C GLU A 289 -0.95 -1.33 -6.75
N PHE A 290 -2.23 -1.59 -6.56
CA PHE A 290 -3.09 -0.82 -5.65
C PHE A 290 -3.96 -1.72 -4.77
N LEU A 291 -3.61 -3.01 -4.69
CA LEU A 291 -4.25 -3.96 -3.78
C LEU A 291 -3.88 -3.67 -2.33
N ALA A 292 -4.78 -3.99 -1.41
CA ALA A 292 -4.49 -4.04 0.02
C ALA A 292 -4.62 -5.47 0.53
N GLU A 293 -3.74 -5.87 1.45
CA GLU A 293 -3.80 -7.21 2.05
C GLU A 293 -5.10 -7.41 2.83
N GLY A 294 -5.70 -8.60 2.74
CA GLY A 294 -7.04 -8.94 3.23
C GLY A 294 -8.19 -8.54 2.29
N THR A 295 -7.92 -7.77 1.21
CA THR A 295 -8.89 -7.44 0.15
C THR A 295 -8.36 -7.69 -1.27
N ALA A 296 -7.20 -8.34 -1.42
CA ALA A 296 -6.42 -8.27 -2.65
C ALA A 296 -7.16 -8.81 -3.88
N ILE A 297 -7.95 -9.88 -3.73
CA ILE A 297 -8.76 -10.45 -4.82
C ILE A 297 -9.87 -9.50 -5.27
N GLN A 298 -10.54 -8.83 -4.33
CA GLN A 298 -11.59 -7.86 -4.65
C GLN A 298 -11.00 -6.63 -5.34
N ASP A 299 -9.86 -6.15 -4.87
CA ASP A 299 -9.14 -5.01 -5.45
C ASP A 299 -8.63 -5.31 -6.88
N LEU A 300 -8.22 -6.56 -7.15
CA LEU A 300 -7.79 -7.02 -8.47
C LEU A 300 -8.97 -7.30 -9.43
N PHE A 301 -10.10 -7.76 -8.92
CA PHE A 301 -11.32 -7.98 -9.72
C PHE A 301 -12.04 -6.69 -10.08
N ASN A 302 -12.08 -5.72 -9.17
CA ASN A 302 -12.75 -4.44 -9.37
C ASN A 302 -11.87 -3.27 -8.90
N PRO A 303 -10.74 -3.01 -9.59
CA PRO A 303 -9.86 -1.92 -9.22
C PRO A 303 -10.53 -0.56 -9.41
N ASP A 304 -10.23 0.40 -8.53
CA ASP A 304 -10.55 1.82 -8.73
C ASP A 304 -9.92 2.32 -10.05
N ARG A 305 -8.67 1.90 -10.33
CA ARG A 305 -7.92 2.14 -11.56
C ARG A 305 -6.80 1.13 -11.74
N VAL A 306 -6.43 0.86 -12.99
CA VAL A 306 -5.14 0.29 -13.40
C VAL A 306 -4.29 1.44 -13.95
N LEU A 307 -3.02 1.52 -13.55
CA LEU A 307 -2.08 2.53 -14.03
C LEU A 307 -0.98 1.87 -14.87
N ILE A 308 -0.70 2.39 -16.06
CA ILE A 308 0.37 1.91 -16.95
C ILE A 308 1.21 3.10 -17.43
N GLY A 309 2.46 3.15 -17.01
CA GLY A 309 3.48 4.10 -17.48
C GLY A 309 4.37 3.48 -18.56
N GLY A 310 4.67 4.22 -19.63
CA GLY A 310 5.63 3.80 -20.66
C GLY A 310 6.50 4.94 -21.20
N ARG A 311 7.46 4.63 -22.07
CA ARG A 311 8.21 5.65 -22.81
C ARG A 311 7.32 6.33 -23.86
N GLU A 312 7.50 7.63 -24.07
CA GLU A 312 6.78 8.43 -25.08
C GLU A 312 7.34 8.22 -26.51
N THR A 313 7.65 6.98 -26.87
CA THR A 313 8.11 6.54 -28.20
C THR A 313 7.03 5.70 -28.88
N PRO A 314 7.09 5.48 -30.21
CA PRO A 314 6.15 4.59 -30.91
C PRO A 314 6.14 3.16 -30.33
N GLU A 315 7.31 2.63 -29.98
CA GLU A 315 7.52 1.29 -29.42
C GLU A 315 7.00 1.22 -27.97
N GLY A 316 7.26 2.26 -27.17
CA GLY A 316 6.77 2.36 -25.80
C GLY A 316 5.25 2.43 -25.75
N LYS A 317 4.63 3.23 -26.64
CA LYS A 317 3.17 3.29 -26.80
C LYS A 317 2.59 1.95 -27.24
N LYS A 318 3.24 1.24 -28.17
CA LYS A 318 2.83 -0.12 -28.57
C LYS A 318 2.88 -1.09 -27.38
N ALA A 319 3.93 -1.06 -26.56
CA ALA A 319 4.04 -1.89 -25.36
C ALA A 319 2.95 -1.57 -24.33
N VAL A 320 2.66 -0.28 -24.08
CA VAL A 320 1.54 0.16 -23.22
C VAL A 320 0.21 -0.41 -23.73
N GLN A 321 -0.05 -0.38 -25.04
CA GLN A 321 -1.29 -0.93 -25.61
C GLN A 321 -1.39 -2.45 -25.45
N VAL A 322 -0.29 -3.19 -25.61
CA VAL A 322 -0.27 -4.65 -25.36
C VAL A 322 -0.65 -4.96 -23.90
N LEU A 323 -0.08 -4.25 -22.93
CA LEU A 323 -0.44 -4.46 -21.52
C LEU A 323 -1.86 -3.98 -21.20
N LYS A 324 -2.33 -2.86 -21.78
CA LYS A 324 -3.73 -2.40 -21.67
C LYS A 324 -4.70 -3.46 -22.16
N GLN A 325 -4.42 -4.12 -23.28
CA GLN A 325 -5.26 -5.19 -23.84
C GLN A 325 -5.37 -6.40 -22.90
N VAL A 326 -4.34 -6.73 -22.12
CA VAL A 326 -4.44 -7.78 -21.08
C VAL A 326 -5.48 -7.36 -20.03
N TYR A 327 -5.36 -6.17 -19.44
CA TYR A 327 -6.28 -5.69 -18.41
C TYR A 327 -7.72 -5.46 -18.92
N ALA A 328 -7.89 -5.07 -20.20
CA ALA A 328 -9.18 -4.83 -20.82
C ALA A 328 -10.09 -6.08 -20.93
N ASN A 329 -9.58 -7.29 -20.64
CA ASN A 329 -10.41 -8.50 -20.55
C ASN A 329 -11.39 -8.47 -19.36
N TRP A 330 -11.16 -7.65 -18.34
CA TRP A 330 -12.09 -7.51 -17.21
C TRP A 330 -12.17 -6.11 -16.59
N VAL A 331 -11.16 -5.25 -16.79
CA VAL A 331 -11.18 -3.86 -16.35
C VAL A 331 -11.72 -2.99 -17.49
N SER A 332 -12.71 -2.15 -17.19
CA SER A 332 -13.27 -1.22 -18.17
C SER A 332 -12.25 -0.15 -18.56
N GLU A 333 -12.19 0.23 -19.85
CA GLU A 333 -11.10 1.07 -20.38
C GLU A 333 -11.00 2.45 -19.73
N ASP A 334 -12.13 3.01 -19.25
CA ASP A 334 -12.20 4.27 -18.49
C ASP A 334 -11.42 4.21 -17.17
N ARG A 335 -11.18 3.00 -16.63
CA ARG A 335 -10.37 2.75 -15.44
C ARG A 335 -8.94 2.34 -15.75
N ILE A 336 -8.52 2.27 -17.02
CA ILE A 336 -7.12 1.98 -17.40
C ILE A 336 -6.42 3.26 -17.81
N ILE A 337 -5.71 3.87 -16.85
CA ILE A 337 -4.97 5.12 -17.03
C ILE A 337 -3.60 4.82 -17.63
N THR A 338 -3.32 5.41 -18.79
CA THR A 338 -2.00 5.34 -19.46
C THR A 338 -1.26 6.67 -19.33
N THR A 339 0.03 6.64 -18.98
CA THR A 339 0.86 7.82 -18.73
C THR A 339 2.32 7.59 -19.17
N ASN A 340 3.18 8.60 -19.07
CA ASN A 340 4.62 8.40 -19.12
C ASN A 340 5.13 7.59 -17.92
N LEU A 341 6.27 6.91 -18.11
CA LEU A 341 6.93 6.00 -17.17
C LEU A 341 7.13 6.57 -15.76
N TRP A 342 7.75 7.74 -15.63
CA TRP A 342 8.08 8.34 -14.33
C TRP A 342 6.85 8.84 -13.58
N SER A 343 5.83 9.31 -14.29
CA SER A 343 4.55 9.68 -13.67
C SER A 343 3.82 8.49 -13.09
N ALA A 344 3.98 7.27 -13.62
CA ALA A 344 3.43 6.06 -13.00
C ALA A 344 4.16 5.70 -11.69
N GLU A 345 5.51 5.64 -11.72
CA GLU A 345 6.35 5.40 -10.53
C GLU A 345 6.00 6.41 -9.41
N LEU A 346 5.97 7.72 -9.72
CA LEU A 346 5.69 8.76 -8.73
C LEU A 346 4.25 8.71 -8.21
N SER A 347 3.27 8.41 -9.06
CA SER A 347 1.85 8.33 -8.65
C SER A 347 1.61 7.27 -7.59
N LYS A 348 2.38 6.17 -7.60
CA LYS A 348 2.31 5.12 -6.57
C LYS A 348 2.79 5.63 -5.22
N LEU A 349 4.00 6.20 -5.17
CA LEU A 349 4.58 6.79 -3.95
C LEU A 349 3.69 7.90 -3.39
N ALA A 350 3.21 8.79 -4.26
CA ALA A 350 2.31 9.88 -3.87
C ALA A 350 0.99 9.35 -3.31
N ALA A 351 0.33 8.39 -3.97
CA ALA A 351 -0.94 7.82 -3.49
C ALA A 351 -0.80 7.18 -2.10
N ASN A 352 0.26 6.39 -1.88
CA ASN A 352 0.52 5.79 -0.58
C ASN A 352 0.86 6.84 0.50
N ALA A 353 1.60 7.90 0.15
CA ALA A 353 1.87 9.02 1.04
C ALA A 353 0.61 9.81 1.44
N PHE A 354 -0.31 10.06 0.49
CA PHE A 354 -1.60 10.69 0.78
C PHE A 354 -2.51 9.82 1.67
N LEU A 355 -2.54 8.50 1.45
CA LEU A 355 -3.31 7.57 2.30
C LEU A 355 -2.79 7.56 3.75
N ALA A 356 -1.49 7.43 3.93
CA ALA A 356 -0.85 7.47 5.24
C ALA A 356 -0.95 8.85 5.91
N GLN A 357 -0.86 9.95 5.14
CA GLN A 357 -1.07 11.30 5.63
C GLN A 357 -2.45 11.45 6.28
N ARG A 358 -3.52 10.94 5.67
CA ARG A 358 -4.87 11.00 6.25
C ARG A 358 -4.95 10.31 7.62
N ILE A 359 -4.29 9.15 7.77
CA ILE A 359 -4.21 8.43 9.05
C ILE A 359 -3.43 9.26 10.08
N SER A 360 -2.27 9.80 9.73
CA SER A 360 -1.51 10.67 10.64
C SER A 360 -2.27 11.95 10.99
N SER A 361 -2.99 12.56 10.06
CA SER A 361 -3.82 13.75 10.33
C SER A 361 -4.93 13.45 11.33
N VAL A 362 -5.70 12.36 11.16
CA VAL A 362 -6.74 12.01 12.14
C VAL A 362 -6.16 11.53 13.48
N ASN A 363 -4.98 10.90 13.47
CA ASN A 363 -4.25 10.55 14.69
C ASN A 363 -3.76 11.80 15.45
N ALA A 364 -3.28 12.85 14.76
CA ALA A 364 -2.97 14.13 15.40
C ALA A 364 -4.21 14.77 16.04
N ILE A 365 -5.35 14.74 15.35
CA ILE A 365 -6.64 15.19 15.90
C ILE A 365 -7.08 14.32 17.10
N SER A 366 -6.80 13.01 17.10
CA SER A 366 -7.13 12.13 18.24
C SER A 366 -6.50 12.60 19.56
N ALA A 367 -5.24 13.06 19.54
CA ALA A 367 -4.60 13.60 20.73
C ALA A 367 -5.27 14.90 21.23
N LEU A 368 -5.74 15.75 20.31
CA LEU A 368 -6.50 16.96 20.66
C LEU A 368 -7.89 16.62 21.21
N CYS A 369 -8.58 15.62 20.66
CA CYS A 369 -9.86 15.13 21.17
C CYS A 369 -9.73 14.64 22.63
N GLU A 370 -8.72 13.83 22.93
CA GLU A 370 -8.42 13.36 24.30
C GLU A 370 -8.18 14.52 25.28
N ALA A 371 -7.48 15.58 24.84
CA ALA A 371 -7.17 16.74 25.67
C ALA A 371 -8.35 17.73 25.86
N THR A 372 -9.32 17.74 24.94
CA THR A 372 -10.45 18.69 24.94
C THR A 372 -11.80 18.07 25.34
N GLY A 373 -11.90 16.74 25.37
CA GLY A 373 -13.15 16.03 25.66
C GLY A 373 -14.06 15.82 24.44
N ALA A 374 -13.54 15.94 23.22
CA ALA A 374 -14.24 15.54 22.00
C ALA A 374 -14.03 14.04 21.67
N ASP A 375 -14.84 13.47 20.77
CA ASP A 375 -14.63 12.13 20.22
C ASP A 375 -14.15 12.20 18.75
N VAL A 376 -13.00 11.59 18.47
CA VAL A 376 -12.37 11.58 17.15
C VAL A 376 -13.23 10.88 16.10
N ALA A 377 -14.07 9.91 16.47
CA ALA A 377 -14.98 9.24 15.54
C ALA A 377 -16.10 10.18 15.08
N GLU A 378 -16.61 11.04 15.96
CA GLU A 378 -17.59 12.09 15.60
C GLU A 378 -16.95 13.16 14.72
N VAL A 379 -15.74 13.61 15.06
CA VAL A 379 -14.99 14.58 14.25
C VAL A 379 -14.67 14.00 12.86
N ALA A 380 -14.16 12.77 12.79
CA ALA A 380 -13.86 12.08 11.54
C ALA A 380 -15.12 11.84 10.69
N TYR A 381 -16.25 11.49 11.31
CA TYR A 381 -17.53 11.37 10.63
C TYR A 381 -17.98 12.70 10.02
N SER A 382 -17.91 13.79 10.79
CA SER A 382 -18.28 15.13 10.35
C SER A 382 -17.41 15.63 9.19
N VAL A 383 -16.08 15.54 9.34
CA VAL A 383 -15.10 15.89 8.29
C VAL A 383 -15.30 15.02 7.03
N GLY A 384 -15.56 13.73 7.21
CA GLY A 384 -15.78 12.78 6.12
C GLY A 384 -17.07 12.96 5.32
N LYS A 385 -18.00 13.83 5.77
CA LYS A 385 -19.20 14.21 4.99
C LYS A 385 -18.91 15.17 3.85
N ASP A 386 -17.83 15.96 3.94
CA ASP A 386 -17.41 16.78 2.81
C ASP A 386 -16.87 15.86 1.71
N THR A 387 -17.57 15.80 0.57
CA THR A 387 -17.22 14.91 -0.55
C THR A 387 -15.87 15.23 -1.18
N ARG A 388 -15.31 16.42 -0.94
CA ARG A 388 -13.94 16.80 -1.36
C ARG A 388 -12.87 16.15 -0.50
N ILE A 389 -13.21 15.75 0.73
CA ILE A 389 -12.34 15.03 1.67
C ILE A 389 -12.64 13.52 1.61
N GLY A 390 -13.92 13.16 1.62
CA GLY A 390 -14.42 11.78 1.63
C GLY A 390 -14.19 11.04 2.96
N PRO A 391 -14.95 9.96 3.24
CA PRO A 391 -14.96 9.31 4.55
C PRO A 391 -13.88 8.23 4.76
N LYS A 392 -13.21 7.78 3.69
CA LYS A 392 -12.22 6.67 3.77
C LYS A 392 -10.91 7.13 4.44
N PHE A 393 -10.17 6.22 5.08
CA PHE A 393 -8.86 6.49 5.69
C PHE A 393 -8.89 7.60 6.79
N LEU A 394 -10.01 7.74 7.50
CA LEU A 394 -10.18 8.67 8.63
C LEU A 394 -10.44 7.94 9.97
N SER A 395 -10.02 6.68 10.09
CA SER A 395 -10.10 5.93 11.35
C SER A 395 -8.82 6.14 12.17
N ALA A 396 -8.95 6.77 13.33
CA ALA A 396 -7.84 6.91 14.27
C ALA A 396 -7.44 5.55 14.87
N SER A 397 -6.15 5.35 15.07
CA SER A 397 -5.54 4.10 15.56
C SER A 397 -4.26 4.37 16.34
N VAL A 398 -3.67 3.33 16.95
CA VAL A 398 -2.36 3.36 17.61
C VAL A 398 -1.21 3.69 16.65
N GLY A 399 -1.44 3.49 15.35
CA GLY A 399 -0.55 3.85 14.25
C GLY A 399 -0.95 3.10 12.98
N PHE A 400 -0.50 3.57 11.82
CA PHE A 400 -0.47 2.71 10.64
C PHE A 400 0.76 1.80 10.67
N GLY A 401 0.65 0.66 10.00
CA GLY A 401 1.74 -0.28 9.73
C GLY A 401 1.65 -0.84 8.31
N GLY A 402 2.22 -2.03 8.09
CA GLY A 402 2.30 -2.68 6.79
C GLY A 402 3.49 -2.20 5.97
N SER A 403 3.97 -3.07 5.08
CA SER A 403 5.23 -2.87 4.34
C SER A 403 5.28 -1.69 3.35
N CYS A 404 4.15 -1.03 3.08
CA CYS A 404 4.08 0.06 2.10
C CYS A 404 4.28 1.45 2.73
N PHE A 405 3.45 1.87 3.68
CA PHE A 405 3.33 3.29 4.02
C PHE A 405 4.62 3.93 4.57
N GLN A 406 5.24 3.32 5.58
CA GLN A 406 6.46 3.89 6.17
C GLN A 406 7.61 3.90 5.14
N LYS A 407 7.81 2.78 4.45
CA LYS A 407 8.83 2.60 3.40
C LYS A 407 8.68 3.61 2.27
N ASP A 408 7.48 3.74 1.70
CA ASP A 408 7.23 4.56 0.51
C ASP A 408 7.36 6.05 0.82
N ILE A 409 6.91 6.49 2.01
CA ILE A 409 7.13 7.87 2.46
C ILE A 409 8.62 8.13 2.70
N LEU A 410 9.34 7.22 3.37
CA LEU A 410 10.79 7.42 3.58
C LEU A 410 11.56 7.43 2.26
N SER A 411 11.14 6.62 1.28
CA SER A 411 11.65 6.66 -0.09
C SER A 411 11.37 8.01 -0.77
N LEU A 412 10.14 8.53 -0.67
CA LEU A 412 9.77 9.85 -1.19
C LEU A 412 10.58 10.98 -0.54
N VAL A 413 10.74 10.95 0.78
CA VAL A 413 11.59 11.89 1.54
C VAL A 413 13.03 11.86 1.03
N TYR A 414 13.60 10.67 0.80
CA TYR A 414 14.95 10.53 0.26
C TYR A 414 15.06 11.02 -1.20
N ILE A 415 14.05 10.78 -2.03
CA ILE A 415 13.99 11.32 -3.40
C ILE A 415 13.96 12.85 -3.36
N CYS A 416 13.18 13.47 -2.48
CA CYS A 416 13.16 14.93 -2.30
C CYS A 416 14.54 15.46 -1.83
N GLU A 417 15.18 14.81 -0.86
CA GLU A 417 16.54 15.14 -0.40
C GLU A 417 17.56 15.08 -1.56
N CYS A 418 17.54 14.02 -2.37
CA CYS A 418 18.42 13.85 -3.52
C CYS A 418 18.19 14.85 -4.67
N ASN A 419 17.02 15.50 -4.74
CA ASN A 419 16.71 16.53 -5.74
C ASN A 419 16.81 17.96 -5.16
N GLY A 420 17.34 18.13 -3.94
CA GLY A 420 17.52 19.44 -3.32
C GLY A 420 16.22 20.11 -2.87
N LEU A 421 15.22 19.32 -2.45
CA LEU A 421 13.90 19.79 -2.01
C LEU A 421 13.67 19.52 -0.50
N PRO A 422 14.43 20.15 0.41
CA PRO A 422 14.39 19.85 1.84
C PRO A 422 13.05 20.19 2.52
N GLU A 423 12.32 21.20 2.04
CA GLU A 423 11.01 21.59 2.55
C GLU A 423 9.97 20.49 2.29
N VAL A 424 9.97 19.96 1.05
CA VAL A 424 9.10 18.85 0.63
C VAL A 424 9.46 17.57 1.36
N ALA A 425 10.76 17.32 1.58
CA ALA A 425 11.24 16.21 2.38
C ALA A 425 10.77 16.31 3.84
N SER A 426 10.83 17.49 4.46
CA SER A 426 10.36 17.68 5.85
C SER A 426 8.86 17.47 5.97
N TYR A 427 8.07 18.02 5.05
CA TYR A 427 6.61 17.89 5.01
C TYR A 427 6.16 16.42 5.02
N TRP A 428 6.72 15.58 4.15
CA TRP A 428 6.38 14.16 4.12
C TRP A 428 6.96 13.39 5.31
N LYS A 429 8.12 13.79 5.84
CA LYS A 429 8.71 13.18 7.04
C LYS A 429 7.84 13.38 8.28
N ASP A 430 7.11 14.49 8.38
CA ASP A 430 6.20 14.74 9.51
C ASP A 430 5.05 13.73 9.60
N VAL A 431 4.62 13.14 8.47
CA VAL A 431 3.65 12.03 8.46
C VAL A 431 4.16 10.84 9.26
N ILE A 432 5.46 10.51 9.15
CA ILE A 432 6.10 9.45 9.94
C ILE A 432 6.29 9.88 11.39
N LYS A 433 6.73 11.12 11.66
CA LYS A 433 6.91 11.61 13.04
C LYS A 433 5.61 11.52 13.84
N VAL A 434 4.47 11.86 13.25
CA VAL A 434 3.15 11.74 13.89
C VAL A 434 2.77 10.29 14.14
N ASN A 435 3.11 9.35 13.24
CA ASN A 435 2.86 7.92 13.45
C ASN A 435 3.72 7.35 14.59
N ASP A 436 5.01 7.70 14.65
CA ASP A 436 5.90 7.29 15.74
C ASP A 436 5.47 7.94 17.08
N TYR A 437 5.06 9.21 17.08
CA TYR A 437 4.44 9.88 18.24
C TYR A 437 3.17 9.17 18.74
N GLN A 438 2.27 8.74 17.84
CA GLN A 438 1.04 8.05 18.19
C GLN A 438 1.32 6.72 18.93
N LYS A 439 2.32 5.96 18.49
CA LYS A 439 2.75 4.72 19.13
C LYS A 439 3.37 4.99 20.51
N SER A 440 4.30 5.95 20.60
CA SER A 440 4.95 6.31 21.87
C SER A 440 3.97 6.85 22.90
N ARG A 441 3.07 7.78 22.52
CA ARG A 441 2.08 8.33 23.46
C ARG A 441 1.10 7.28 23.97
N PHE A 442 0.80 6.25 23.17
CA PHE A 442 -0.01 5.11 23.61
C PHE A 442 0.70 4.31 24.70
N VAL A 443 1.99 3.97 24.50
CA VAL A 443 2.82 3.32 25.54
C VAL A 443 2.89 4.17 26.80
N ASN A 444 3.17 5.48 26.68
CA ASN A 444 3.24 6.39 27.82
C ASN A 444 1.90 6.48 28.57
N ARG A 445 0.76 6.42 27.85
CA ARG A 445 -0.58 6.33 28.47
C ARG A 445 -0.76 5.01 29.22
N VAL A 446 -0.36 3.87 28.65
CA VAL A 446 -0.43 2.55 29.33
C VAL A 446 0.37 2.56 30.63
N VAL A 447 1.61 3.07 30.60
CA VAL A 447 2.51 3.13 31.77
C VAL A 447 2.01 4.10 32.83
N SER A 448 1.61 5.33 32.44
CA SER A 448 1.13 6.35 33.40
C SER A 448 -0.17 5.95 34.10
N SER A 449 -1.13 5.39 33.35
CA SER A 449 -2.39 4.87 33.89
C SER A 449 -2.16 3.80 34.97
N MET A 450 -1.12 2.98 34.80
CA MET A 450 -0.70 1.94 35.74
C MET A 450 0.34 2.44 36.76
N PHE A 451 0.20 3.68 37.23
CA PHE A 451 1.01 4.27 38.30
C PHE A 451 2.49 4.51 37.94
N ASN A 452 2.77 4.86 36.67
CA ASN A 452 4.12 5.08 36.14
C ASN A 452 5.08 3.89 36.29
N THR A 453 4.56 2.65 36.34
CA THR A 453 5.38 1.44 36.36
C THR A 453 4.63 0.24 35.80
N VAL A 454 5.25 -0.51 34.89
CA VAL A 454 4.73 -1.80 34.39
C VAL A 454 5.65 -2.98 34.68
N SER A 455 6.75 -2.75 35.39
CA SER A 455 7.71 -3.80 35.79
C SER A 455 7.01 -4.99 36.45
N GLU A 456 7.28 -6.19 35.92
CA GLU A 456 6.71 -7.48 36.34
C GLU A 456 5.19 -7.65 36.17
N LYS A 457 4.44 -6.61 35.76
CA LYS A 457 2.99 -6.70 35.52
C LYS A 457 2.71 -7.48 34.24
N LYS A 458 1.77 -8.45 34.30
CA LYS A 458 1.20 -9.08 33.10
C LYS A 458 0.32 -8.05 32.36
N ILE A 459 0.62 -7.80 31.10
CA ILE A 459 -0.18 -7.01 30.15
C ILE A 459 -0.58 -7.95 29.01
N ALA A 460 -1.87 -8.01 28.70
CA ALA A 460 -2.37 -8.74 27.55
C ALA A 460 -2.32 -7.85 26.29
N VAL A 461 -1.94 -8.44 25.17
CA VAL A 461 -1.97 -7.80 23.84
C VAL A 461 -2.87 -8.64 22.95
N LEU A 462 -3.95 -8.03 22.48
CA LEU A 462 -4.92 -8.61 21.57
C LEU A 462 -4.70 -8.02 20.17
N GLY A 463 -4.23 -8.87 19.25
CA GLY A 463 -3.80 -8.49 17.92
C GLY A 463 -2.31 -8.16 17.83
N PHE A 464 -1.66 -8.74 16.82
CA PHE A 464 -0.26 -8.50 16.48
C PHE A 464 -0.08 -8.18 14.98
N ALA A 465 -0.94 -8.70 14.09
CA ALA A 465 -0.94 -8.34 12.68
C ALA A 465 -1.16 -6.83 12.48
N PHE A 466 -0.62 -6.23 11.39
CA PHE A 466 -0.67 -4.76 11.23
C PHE A 466 -2.10 -4.21 11.01
N LYS A 467 -2.99 -5.06 10.51
CA LYS A 467 -4.43 -4.85 10.32
C LYS A 467 -5.15 -6.21 10.47
N LYS A 468 -6.48 -6.21 10.53
CA LYS A 468 -7.26 -7.45 10.48
C LYS A 468 -7.21 -8.13 9.10
N ASP A 469 -7.62 -9.39 9.07
CA ASP A 469 -7.79 -10.25 7.88
C ASP A 469 -6.47 -10.56 7.12
N THR A 470 -5.32 -10.44 7.78
CA THR A 470 -3.99 -10.87 7.29
C THR A 470 -3.16 -11.45 8.44
N GLY A 471 -2.15 -12.27 8.11
CA GLY A 471 -1.11 -12.72 9.04
C GLY A 471 0.17 -11.88 8.98
N ASP A 472 0.20 -10.79 8.21
CA ASP A 472 1.39 -9.94 8.07
C ASP A 472 1.64 -9.04 9.29
N THR A 473 2.91 -8.99 9.70
CA THR A 473 3.42 -8.26 10.87
C THR A 473 4.38 -7.14 10.50
N ARG A 474 4.76 -6.98 9.22
CA ARG A 474 5.71 -5.94 8.78
C ARG A 474 5.23 -4.55 9.20
N GLU A 475 6.10 -3.81 9.90
CA GLU A 475 5.81 -2.48 10.45
C GLU A 475 4.54 -2.42 11.35
N THR A 476 4.10 -3.53 11.94
CA THR A 476 2.93 -3.51 12.85
C THR A 476 3.19 -2.61 14.07
N PRO A 477 2.26 -1.70 14.45
CA PRO A 477 2.37 -0.91 15.67
C PRO A 477 2.52 -1.76 16.94
N ALA A 478 2.07 -3.03 16.90
CA ALA A 478 2.22 -3.96 18.02
C ALA A 478 3.69 -4.22 18.39
N ILE A 479 4.62 -4.22 17.42
CA ILE A 479 6.05 -4.38 17.69
C ILE A 479 6.57 -3.21 18.54
N ASP A 480 6.25 -1.97 18.16
CA ASP A 480 6.71 -0.78 18.87
C ASP A 480 6.08 -0.68 20.27
N VAL A 481 4.78 -0.96 20.41
CA VAL A 481 4.08 -0.96 21.70
C VAL A 481 4.66 -2.05 22.62
N CYS A 482 4.84 -3.28 22.13
CA CYS A 482 5.46 -4.35 22.90
C CYS A 482 6.89 -4.01 23.32
N LYS A 483 7.72 -3.48 22.41
CA LYS A 483 9.11 -3.08 22.73
C LYS A 483 9.16 -1.95 23.77
N GLY A 484 8.25 -0.98 23.70
CA GLY A 484 8.11 0.06 24.72
C GLY A 484 7.77 -0.50 26.10
N LEU A 485 6.79 -1.39 26.19
CA LEU A 485 6.37 -2.01 27.46
C LEU A 485 7.43 -2.99 28.02
N LEU A 486 8.14 -3.73 27.16
CA LEU A 486 9.29 -4.56 27.53
C LEU A 486 10.46 -3.73 28.08
N GLY A 487 10.62 -2.49 27.59
CA GLY A 487 11.61 -1.53 28.09
C GLY A 487 11.43 -1.20 29.57
N ASP A 488 10.19 -1.11 30.05
CA ASP A 488 9.84 -0.99 31.48
C ASP A 488 9.49 -2.36 32.13
N LYS A 489 10.06 -3.45 31.61
CA LYS A 489 10.01 -4.81 32.18
C LYS A 489 8.59 -5.39 32.37
N ALA A 490 7.63 -5.01 31.53
CA ALA A 490 6.33 -5.69 31.49
C ALA A 490 6.48 -7.17 31.10
N LYS A 491 5.55 -8.01 31.56
CA LYS A 491 5.34 -9.37 31.05
C LYS A 491 4.19 -9.33 30.05
N ILE A 492 4.44 -9.69 28.80
CA ILE A 492 3.46 -9.56 27.72
C ILE A 492 2.85 -10.92 27.40
N SER A 493 1.52 -10.99 27.35
CA SER A 493 0.77 -12.16 26.90
C SER A 493 0.06 -11.82 25.59
N ILE A 494 0.46 -12.43 24.48
CA ILE A 494 -0.01 -12.06 23.14
C ILE A 494 -1.00 -13.11 22.63
N TYR A 495 -2.08 -12.66 22.01
CA TYR A 495 -2.97 -13.48 21.19
C TYR A 495 -3.28 -12.76 19.88
N ASP A 496 -3.09 -13.44 18.76
CA ASP A 496 -3.54 -13.03 17.42
C ASP A 496 -4.08 -14.27 16.67
N PRO A 497 -5.22 -14.20 15.97
CA PRO A 497 -5.79 -15.34 15.27
C PRO A 497 -5.00 -15.91 14.08
N GLN A 498 -4.08 -15.15 13.49
CA GLN A 498 -3.40 -15.51 12.23
C GLN A 498 -1.86 -15.45 12.30
N VAL A 499 -1.27 -14.79 13.31
CA VAL A 499 0.18 -14.71 13.47
C VAL A 499 0.70 -15.83 14.38
N SER A 500 1.65 -16.65 13.87
CA SER A 500 2.29 -17.73 14.64
C SER A 500 3.22 -17.21 15.76
N GLU A 501 3.45 -18.04 16.79
CA GLU A 501 4.38 -17.72 17.88
C GLU A 501 5.80 -17.45 17.38
N GLU A 502 6.29 -18.25 16.43
CA GLU A 502 7.63 -18.11 15.86
C GLU A 502 7.83 -16.75 15.19
N GLN A 503 6.81 -16.25 14.50
CA GLN A 503 6.81 -14.93 13.85
C GLN A 503 6.80 -13.80 14.89
N ILE A 504 5.95 -13.91 15.94
CA ILE A 504 5.89 -12.92 17.03
C ILE A 504 7.24 -12.83 17.76
N GLN A 505 7.80 -13.96 18.18
CA GLN A 505 9.09 -14.03 18.88
C GLN A 505 10.23 -13.49 18.00
N ARG A 506 10.19 -13.76 16.69
CA ARG A 506 11.12 -13.23 15.70
C ARG A 506 11.06 -11.70 15.62
N ASP A 507 9.88 -11.13 15.37
CA ASP A 507 9.72 -9.70 15.14
C ASP A 507 10.06 -8.85 16.38
N LEU A 508 9.82 -9.39 17.57
CA LEU A 508 10.21 -8.75 18.82
C LEU A 508 11.74 -8.80 19.07
N ALA A 509 12.46 -9.78 18.52
CA ALA A 509 13.91 -9.86 18.58
C ALA A 509 14.65 -9.07 17.47
N LEU A 510 14.00 -8.83 16.32
CA LEU A 510 14.58 -8.08 15.19
C LEU A 510 14.76 -6.57 15.48
N LYS A 511 15.74 -5.93 14.82
CA LYS A 511 15.89 -4.46 14.83
C LYS A 511 14.98 -3.81 13.77
N LYS A 512 14.77 -2.50 13.89
CA LYS A 512 13.96 -1.73 12.92
C LYS A 512 14.53 -1.89 11.51
N PHE A 513 13.65 -2.15 10.54
CA PHE A 513 13.92 -2.48 9.12
C PHE A 513 14.49 -3.88 8.82
N ASP A 514 14.92 -4.70 9.79
CA ASP A 514 15.41 -6.06 9.48
C ASP A 514 14.30 -6.95 8.87
N TRP A 515 13.04 -6.70 9.24
CA TRP A 515 11.85 -7.41 8.72
C TRP A 515 11.59 -7.20 7.21
N ASP A 516 12.07 -6.11 6.61
CA ASP A 516 11.92 -5.87 5.16
C ASP A 516 12.81 -6.82 4.34
N HIS A 517 13.92 -7.27 4.92
CA HIS A 517 14.89 -8.14 4.24
C HIS A 517 14.39 -9.59 4.16
N PRO A 518 14.76 -10.35 3.12
CA PRO A 518 14.41 -11.76 3.01
C PRO A 518 14.82 -12.59 4.24
N VAL A 519 13.96 -13.53 4.62
CA VAL A 519 14.08 -14.41 5.81
C VAL A 519 15.47 -15.04 5.99
N HIS A 520 16.18 -15.33 4.89
CA HIS A 520 17.51 -15.96 4.89
C HIS A 520 18.69 -14.97 5.09
N LEU A 521 18.44 -13.66 5.06
CA LEU A 521 19.42 -12.60 5.38
C LEU A 521 19.18 -11.96 6.75
N GLN A 522 18.03 -12.27 7.38
CA GLN A 522 17.75 -11.87 8.75
C GLN A 522 18.59 -12.71 9.73
N PRO A 523 18.87 -12.21 10.96
CA PRO A 523 19.61 -12.95 11.98
C PRO A 523 19.02 -14.35 12.25
N THR A 524 19.89 -15.37 12.26
CA THR A 524 19.49 -16.79 12.25
C THR A 524 18.96 -17.36 13.57
N SER A 525 18.99 -16.57 14.67
CA SER A 525 18.38 -16.95 15.95
C SER A 525 17.71 -15.74 16.60
N PRO A 526 16.38 -15.59 16.50
CA PRO A 526 15.64 -14.82 17.48
C PRO A 526 15.65 -15.62 18.80
N THR A 527 16.44 -15.16 19.77
CA THR A 527 16.34 -15.68 21.14
C THR A 527 14.94 -15.38 21.65
N ALA A 528 14.19 -16.41 22.05
CA ALA A 528 12.84 -16.24 22.59
C ALA A 528 12.83 -15.16 23.69
N VAL A 529 11.96 -14.17 23.53
CA VAL A 529 11.86 -13.04 24.45
C VAL A 529 11.18 -13.54 25.72
N LYS A 530 11.95 -13.86 26.76
CA LYS A 530 11.49 -14.58 27.96
C LYS A 530 10.29 -13.94 28.68
N GLN A 531 10.10 -12.64 28.51
CA GLN A 531 8.99 -11.86 29.06
C GLN A 531 7.71 -11.93 28.20
N VAL A 532 7.76 -12.55 27.03
CA VAL A 532 6.65 -12.70 26.08
C VAL A 532 6.14 -14.14 26.09
N THR A 533 4.85 -14.30 26.29
CA THR A 533 4.14 -15.58 26.15
C THR A 533 3.09 -15.43 25.04
N VAL A 534 3.12 -16.30 24.03
CA VAL A 534 2.04 -16.37 23.04
C VAL A 534 1.00 -17.38 23.53
N THR A 535 -0.27 -17.08 23.30
CA THR A 535 -1.42 -17.82 23.83
C THR A 535 -2.41 -18.14 22.70
N TRP A 536 -3.19 -19.21 22.87
CA TRP A 536 -4.12 -19.69 21.83
C TRP A 536 -5.49 -19.00 21.83
N ASP A 537 -5.84 -18.24 22.88
CA ASP A 537 -7.09 -17.48 22.97
C ASP A 537 -6.95 -16.21 23.84
N ALA A 538 -7.88 -15.27 23.63
CA ALA A 538 -7.92 -13.99 24.33
C ALA A 538 -8.19 -14.10 25.84
N TYR A 539 -8.80 -15.18 26.33
CA TYR A 539 -9.11 -15.37 27.75
C TYR A 539 -7.86 -15.78 28.52
N GLU A 540 -7.02 -16.69 28.01
CA GLU A 540 -5.74 -17.04 28.66
C GLU A 540 -4.72 -15.89 28.53
N ALA A 541 -4.75 -15.13 27.42
CA ALA A 541 -3.99 -13.89 27.29
C ALA A 541 -4.32 -12.90 28.43
N THR A 542 -5.61 -12.69 28.72
CA THR A 542 -6.08 -11.67 29.67
C THR A 542 -6.16 -12.13 31.13
N LYS A 543 -6.22 -13.44 31.39
CA LYS A 543 -6.24 -14.02 32.74
C LYS A 543 -5.03 -13.57 33.58
N GLY A 544 -5.29 -12.97 34.74
CA GLY A 544 -4.28 -12.41 35.63
C GLY A 544 -3.56 -11.17 35.09
N ALA A 545 -4.01 -10.58 33.97
CA ALA A 545 -3.44 -9.34 33.46
C ALA A 545 -3.89 -8.12 34.30
N HIS A 546 -3.07 -7.08 34.29
CA HIS A 546 -3.38 -5.77 34.89
C HIS A 546 -4.00 -4.83 33.86
N GLY A 547 -3.54 -4.93 32.60
CA GLY A 547 -4.05 -4.17 31.47
C GLY A 547 -4.20 -5.04 30.23
N VAL A 548 -5.15 -4.67 29.36
CA VAL A 548 -5.33 -5.26 28.02
C VAL A 548 -5.12 -4.18 26.96
N CYS A 549 -4.24 -4.41 26.00
CA CYS A 549 -4.01 -3.54 24.86
C CYS A 549 -4.61 -4.18 23.60
N ILE A 550 -5.57 -3.53 22.94
CA ILE A 550 -6.10 -4.00 21.66
C ILE A 550 -5.38 -3.25 20.53
N LEU A 551 -4.55 -3.97 19.78
CA LEU A 551 -3.61 -3.38 18.82
C LEU A 551 -3.92 -3.72 17.35
N THR A 552 -4.86 -4.64 17.10
CA THR A 552 -5.37 -4.99 15.76
C THR A 552 -6.89 -5.13 15.80
N GLU A 553 -7.59 -4.62 14.79
CA GLU A 553 -9.06 -4.51 14.76
C GLU A 553 -9.82 -5.81 14.43
N TRP A 554 -9.36 -6.96 14.91
CA TRP A 554 -10.02 -8.25 14.68
C TRP A 554 -11.49 -8.24 15.18
N ASP A 555 -12.42 -8.66 14.32
CA ASP A 555 -13.87 -8.57 14.60
C ASP A 555 -14.35 -9.51 15.73
N GLU A 556 -13.54 -10.50 16.13
CA GLU A 556 -13.79 -11.34 17.30
C GLU A 556 -13.62 -10.58 18.63
N PHE A 557 -12.70 -9.60 18.71
CA PHE A 557 -12.47 -8.85 19.94
C PHE A 557 -13.72 -8.06 20.37
N ARG A 558 -14.54 -7.64 19.40
CA ARG A 558 -15.85 -7.00 19.64
C ARG A 558 -16.87 -7.90 20.33
N LYS A 559 -16.65 -9.21 20.35
CA LYS A 559 -17.62 -10.26 20.77
C LYS A 559 -17.17 -11.04 22.00
N LEU A 560 -16.03 -10.66 22.61
CA LEU A 560 -15.51 -11.32 23.80
C LEU A 560 -16.43 -11.10 25.01
N ASP A 561 -16.46 -12.10 25.89
CA ASP A 561 -17.09 -11.97 27.21
C ASP A 561 -16.19 -11.16 28.14
N TYR A 562 -16.40 -9.85 28.13
CA TYR A 562 -15.64 -8.91 28.94
C TYR A 562 -15.96 -8.99 30.44
N VAL A 563 -17.08 -9.57 30.85
CA VAL A 563 -17.37 -9.82 32.28
C VAL A 563 -16.44 -10.92 32.78
N LYS A 564 -16.37 -12.05 32.07
CA LYS A 564 -15.44 -13.15 32.37
C LYS A 564 -13.97 -12.69 32.34
N ILE A 565 -13.59 -11.84 31.37
CA ILE A 565 -12.25 -11.23 31.33
C ILE A 565 -12.01 -10.38 32.59
N TYR A 566 -12.95 -9.50 32.93
CA TYR A 566 -12.84 -8.62 34.10
C TYR A 566 -12.66 -9.43 35.40
N GLU A 567 -13.50 -10.43 35.64
CA GLU A 567 -13.43 -11.29 36.83
C GLU A 567 -12.06 -11.93 37.01
N ASN A 568 -11.42 -12.34 35.91
CA ASN A 568 -10.12 -13.03 35.91
C ASN A 568 -8.90 -12.11 35.86
N MET A 569 -9.06 -10.79 35.75
CA MET A 569 -7.97 -9.81 35.76
C MET A 569 -7.59 -9.31 37.16
N GLN A 570 -6.38 -8.79 37.32
CA GLN A 570 -5.99 -8.03 38.51
C GLN A 570 -6.78 -6.72 38.63
N LYS A 571 -6.87 -6.16 39.84
CA LYS A 571 -7.62 -4.93 40.11
C LYS A 571 -6.70 -3.81 40.60
N PRO A 572 -6.90 -2.55 40.18
CA PRO A 572 -7.85 -2.11 39.14
C PRO A 572 -7.48 -2.66 37.75
N ALA A 573 -8.49 -3.00 36.95
CA ALA A 573 -8.32 -3.60 35.63
C ALA A 573 -8.40 -2.53 34.54
N PHE A 574 -7.38 -2.45 33.69
CA PHE A 574 -7.31 -1.46 32.61
C PHE A 574 -7.55 -2.08 31.24
N ILE A 575 -8.15 -1.31 30.34
CA ILE A 575 -8.23 -1.66 28.91
C ILE A 575 -7.90 -0.44 28.05
N PHE A 576 -7.00 -0.65 27.09
CA PHE A 576 -6.44 0.35 26.19
C PHE A 576 -6.78 -0.04 24.76
N ASP A 577 -7.82 0.58 24.20
CA ASP A 577 -8.25 0.33 22.83
C ASP A 577 -7.46 1.22 21.85
N GLY A 578 -6.50 0.60 21.17
CA GLY A 578 -5.71 1.22 20.11
C GLY A 578 -6.39 1.24 18.74
N ARG A 579 -7.63 0.73 18.62
CA ARG A 579 -8.33 0.56 17.33
C ARG A 579 -9.80 1.00 17.34
N ASN A 580 -10.34 1.45 18.48
CA ASN A 580 -11.74 1.86 18.67
C ASN A 580 -12.74 0.76 18.23
N VAL A 581 -12.49 -0.48 18.64
CA VAL A 581 -13.33 -1.64 18.34
C VAL A 581 -14.33 -1.99 19.44
N ILE A 582 -14.09 -1.58 20.69
CA ILE A 582 -14.94 -1.91 21.84
C ILE A 582 -15.90 -0.76 22.20
N ASP A 583 -16.86 -1.07 23.09
CA ASP A 583 -17.78 -0.10 23.67
C ASP A 583 -17.23 0.39 25.03
N PRO A 584 -16.71 1.62 25.14
CA PRO A 584 -16.08 2.10 26.38
C PRO A 584 -17.07 2.25 27.53
N GLN A 585 -18.35 2.52 27.24
CA GLN A 585 -19.34 2.73 28.29
C GLN A 585 -19.68 1.41 28.97
N LYS A 586 -19.98 0.36 28.20
CA LYS A 586 -20.26 -0.97 28.75
C LYS A 586 -19.11 -1.53 29.59
N LEU A 587 -17.87 -1.24 29.19
CA LEU A 587 -16.69 -1.69 29.94
C LEU A 587 -16.49 -0.93 31.26
N ARG A 588 -16.80 0.38 31.28
CA ARG A 588 -16.86 1.16 32.53
C ARG A 588 -17.97 0.66 33.46
N GLU A 589 -19.13 0.28 32.92
CA GLU A 589 -20.24 -0.32 33.68
C GLU A 589 -19.86 -1.68 34.30
N ILE A 590 -19.01 -2.48 33.64
CA ILE A 590 -18.41 -3.70 34.20
C ILE A 590 -17.35 -3.39 35.29
N GLY A 591 -16.75 -2.20 35.25
CA GLY A 591 -15.76 -1.72 36.23
C GLY A 591 -14.32 -1.64 35.72
N PHE A 592 -14.09 -1.69 34.39
CA PHE A 592 -12.79 -1.38 33.78
C PHE A 592 -12.49 0.12 33.82
N ILE A 593 -11.21 0.47 33.95
CA ILE A 593 -10.70 1.80 33.58
C ILE A 593 -10.37 1.78 32.09
N VAL A 594 -11.07 2.60 31.29
CA VAL A 594 -11.03 2.50 29.83
C VAL A 594 -10.33 3.70 29.18
N PHE A 595 -9.25 3.42 28.47
CA PHE A 595 -8.67 4.32 27.48
C PHE A 595 -9.04 3.86 26.06
N SER A 596 -9.43 4.79 25.20
CA SER A 596 -9.64 4.54 23.76
C SER A 596 -9.13 5.75 22.98
N ILE A 597 -8.38 5.50 21.91
CA ILE A 597 -7.70 6.57 21.17
C ILE A 597 -8.70 7.61 20.66
N GLY A 598 -8.44 8.87 20.98
CA GLY A 598 -9.25 10.01 20.53
C GLY A 598 -10.62 10.15 21.17
N LYS A 599 -10.91 9.41 22.25
CA LYS A 599 -12.17 9.54 23.00
C LYS A 599 -12.01 10.36 24.27
N PRO A 600 -13.11 10.88 24.84
CA PRO A 600 -13.07 11.51 26.17
C PRO A 600 -12.47 10.57 27.21
N LEU A 601 -11.44 11.06 27.90
CA LEU A 601 -10.71 10.29 28.91
C LEU A 601 -11.64 9.84 30.04
N ASP A 602 -11.36 8.64 30.55
CA ASP A 602 -11.96 8.16 31.79
C ASP A 602 -11.71 9.15 32.94
N PRO A 603 -12.66 9.36 33.87
CA PRO A 603 -12.44 10.20 35.05
C PRO A 603 -11.17 9.84 35.82
N TRP A 604 -10.81 8.55 35.90
CA TRP A 604 -9.55 8.10 36.53
C TRP A 604 -8.29 8.61 35.81
N LEU A 605 -8.36 8.77 34.49
CA LEU A 605 -7.24 9.11 33.62
C LEU A 605 -7.08 10.61 33.37
N LYS A 606 -8.11 11.41 33.70
CA LYS A 606 -8.19 12.83 33.37
C LYS A 606 -7.10 13.67 34.06
N ASP A 607 -6.85 13.38 35.33
CA ASP A 607 -5.87 14.12 36.15
C ASP A 607 -4.48 13.45 36.14
N MET A 608 -4.32 12.33 35.43
CA MET A 608 -3.03 11.66 35.24
C MET A 608 -2.32 12.23 34.00
N PRO A 609 -1.14 12.87 34.15
CA PRO A 609 -0.38 13.34 33.00
C PRO A 609 0.01 12.14 32.14
N ALA A 610 -0.24 12.25 30.83
CA ALA A 610 0.50 11.44 29.87
C ALA A 610 1.96 11.88 29.97
N VAL A 611 2.81 11.05 30.57
CA VAL A 611 4.26 11.33 30.67
C VAL A 611 4.80 11.55 29.26
N VAL A 612 5.65 12.57 29.10
CA VAL A 612 6.30 12.93 27.83
C VAL A 612 7.56 12.09 27.67
#